data_AF-A0A658NPL2-F1
#
_entry.id   AF-A0A658NPL2-F1
#
_cell.length_a   1.000
_cell.length_b   1.000
_cell.length_c   1.000
_cell.angle_alpha   90.00
_cell.angle_beta   90.00
_cell.angle_gamma   90.00
#
_symmetry.space_group_name_H-M   'P 1'
#
loop_
_entity.id
_entity.type
_entity.pdbx_description
1 polymer ?
#
loop_
_entity_poly.entity_id
_entity_poly.type
_entity_poly.pdbx_seq_one_letter_code
_entity_poly.pdbx_strand_id
1 'polypeptide(L)' 'MTGGLALARRPVWRLRELLADWVPPTAWPEAASAADAADPAVTGLTLDSRHIQPGWLFLACHGGQGHGLQFAAAARARG' A
#
# COMPACT_ATOMS: atom_id res chain seq x y z
N MET A 1 32.56 -1.31 20.37
CA MET A 1 31.97 -2.48 19.67
C MET A 1 30.71 -1.99 18.98
N THR A 2 30.86 -1.43 17.79
CA THR A 2 29.79 -0.75 17.05
C THR A 2 29.14 -1.80 16.14
N GLY A 3 28.07 -2.42 16.63
CA GLY A 3 27.27 -3.35 15.84
C GLY A 3 26.55 -2.57 14.75
N GLY A 4 27.04 -2.68 13.51
CA GLY A 4 26.29 -2.24 12.34
C GLY A 4 24.99 -3.03 12.29
N LEU A 5 23.86 -2.36 12.56
CA LEU A 5 22.54 -2.85 12.20
C LEU A 5 22.60 -3.08 10.69
N ALA A 6 22.74 -4.34 10.28
CA ALA A 6 22.43 -4.73 8.92
C ALA A 6 21.03 -4.18 8.67
N LEU A 7 20.92 -3.19 7.79
CA LEU A 7 19.66 -2.66 7.30
C LEU A 7 18.93 -3.87 6.73
N ALA A 8 18.08 -4.50 7.53
CA ALA A 8 17.24 -5.60 7.09
C ALA A 8 16.53 -5.07 5.86
N ARG A 9 16.82 -5.66 4.70
CA ARG A 9 16.24 -5.22 3.43
C ARG A 9 14.73 -5.23 3.65
N ARG A 10 14.11 -4.04 3.67
CA ARG A 10 12.66 -3.96 3.78
C ARG A 10 12.12 -4.70 2.57
N PRO A 11 11.30 -5.75 2.74
CA PRO A 11 10.74 -6.46 1.61
C PRO A 11 9.97 -5.44 0.77
N VAL A 12 10.25 -5.45 -0.53
CA VAL A 12 9.49 -4.68 -1.52
C VAL A 12 8.61 -5.69 -2.22
N TRP A 13 7.30 -5.52 -2.09
CA TRP A 13 6.30 -6.35 -2.78
C TRP A 13 5.82 -5.65 -4.05
N ARG A 14 5.31 -6.39 -5.02
CA ARG A 14 4.45 -5.85 -6.07
C ARG A 14 3.00 -5.91 -5.63
N LEU A 15 2.22 -4.87 -5.91
CA LEU A 15 0.81 -4.83 -5.50
C LEU A 15 0.02 -6.00 -6.07
N ARG A 16 0.25 -6.36 -7.34
CA ARG A 16 -0.42 -7.50 -7.98
C ARG A 16 -0.06 -8.83 -7.35
N GLU A 17 1.21 -9.04 -7.04
CA GLU A 17 1.68 -10.25 -6.34
C GLU A 17 1.09 -10.33 -4.93
N LEU A 18 1.07 -9.22 -4.20
CA LEU A 18 0.52 -9.15 -2.85
C LEU A 18 -0.97 -9.54 -2.79
N LEU A 19 -1.71 -9.26 -3.87
CA LEU A 19 -3.15 -9.49 -3.95
C LEU A 19 -3.55 -10.70 -4.79
N ALA A 20 -2.59 -11.47 -5.33
CA ALA A 20 -2.85 -12.48 -6.36
C ALA A 20 -3.87 -13.56 -5.92
N ASP A 21 -3.82 -13.96 -4.66
CA ASP A 21 -4.72 -14.99 -4.11
C ASP A 21 -6.15 -14.48 -3.86
N TRP A 22 -6.35 -13.16 -3.82
CA TRP A 22 -7.66 -12.55 -3.53
C TRP A 22 -8.27 -11.82 -4.74
N VAL A 23 -7.43 -11.36 -5.66
CA VAL A 23 -7.84 -10.53 -6.80
C VAL A 23 -7.38 -11.20 -8.09
N PRO A 24 -8.30 -11.76 -8.89
CA PRO A 24 -7.91 -12.43 -10.12
C PRO A 24 -7.28 -11.44 -11.11
N PRO A 25 -6.39 -11.89 -12.02
CA PRO A 25 -5.74 -11.02 -13.00
C PRO A 25 -6.71 -10.25 -13.91
N THR A 26 -7.96 -10.72 -14.04
CA THR A 26 -9.02 -10.09 -14.82
C THR A 26 -9.77 -8.97 -14.08
N ALA A 27 -9.61 -8.85 -12.76
CA ALA A 27 -10.29 -7.85 -11.94
C ALA A 27 -9.57 -6.49 -11.88
N TRP A 28 -8.37 -6.40 -12.48
CA TRP A 28 -7.63 -5.15 -12.57
C TRP A 28 -8.23 -4.30 -13.69
N PRO A 29 -8.68 -3.06 -13.41
CA PRO A 29 -9.22 -2.21 -14.45
C PRO A 29 -8.15 -1.88 -15.49
N GLU A 30 -8.58 -1.56 -16.71
CA GLU A 30 -7.69 -0.95 -17.69
C GLU A 30 -7.09 0.32 -17.09
N ALA A 31 -5.77 0.48 -17.21
CA ALA A 31 -5.06 1.50 -16.49
C ALA A 31 -5.52 2.90 -16.92
N ALA A 32 -6.16 3.65 -16.01
CA ALA A 32 -6.57 5.03 -16.25
C ALA A 32 -5.36 5.99 -16.33
N SER A 33 -4.19 5.56 -15.85
CA SER A 33 -2.93 6.29 -15.87
C SER A 33 -1.74 5.33 -16.02
N ALA A 34 -0.61 5.83 -16.53
CA ALA A 34 0.66 5.10 -16.56
C ALA A 34 1.10 4.63 -15.17
N ALA A 35 0.72 5.36 -14.10
CA ALA A 35 0.98 4.94 -12.72
C ALA A 35 0.14 3.70 -12.31
N ASP A 36 -1.11 3.61 -12.77
CA ASP A 36 -1.99 2.46 -12.51
C ASP A 36 -1.54 1.22 -13.30
N ALA A 37 -0.92 1.43 -14.46
CA ALA A 37 -0.33 0.37 -15.27
C ALA A 37 0.93 -0.23 -14.61
N ALA A 38 1.65 0.55 -13.80
CA ALA A 38 3.03 0.26 -13.41
C ALA A 38 3.22 -0.84 -12.35
N ASP A 39 2.14 -1.44 -11.83
CA ASP A 39 2.18 -2.41 -10.71
C ASP A 39 3.08 -1.93 -9.55
N PRO A 40 2.55 -1.03 -8.70
CA PRO A 40 3.35 -0.24 -7.78
C PRO A 40 4.09 -1.12 -6.78
N ALA A 41 5.31 -0.70 -6.47
CA ALA A 41 6.12 -1.30 -5.42
C ALA A 41 5.58 -0.90 -4.04
N VAL A 42 5.27 -1.88 -3.19
CA VAL A 42 4.77 -1.70 -1.83
C VAL A 42 5.90 -1.96 -0.85
N THR A 43 6.21 -0.98 -0.01
CA THR A 43 7.34 -1.02 0.95
C THR A 43 6.89 -1.05 2.42
N GLY A 44 5.57 -0.97 2.63
CA GLY A 44 4.91 -0.98 3.93
C GLY A 44 3.40 -1.01 3.79
N LEU A 45 2.69 -1.29 4.88
CA LEU A 45 1.24 -1.32 4.94
C LEU A 45 0.76 -0.69 6.24
N THR A 46 -0.33 0.08 6.19
CA THR A 46 -0.96 0.65 7.39
C THR A 46 -2.47 0.78 7.22
N LEU A 47 -3.20 0.65 8.33
CA LEU A 47 -4.62 0.99 8.44
C LEU A 47 -4.84 2.41 8.98
N ASP A 48 -3.79 3.05 9.49
CA ASP A 48 -3.85 4.39 10.06
C ASP A 48 -3.30 5.41 9.07
N SER A 49 -4.20 6.22 8.50
CA SER A 49 -3.87 7.25 7.51
C SER A 49 -2.94 8.34 8.05
N ARG A 50 -2.84 8.49 9.37
CA ARG A 50 -1.98 9.50 10.02
C ARG A 50 -0.50 9.15 9.93
N HIS A 51 -0.17 7.87 9.74
CA HIS A 51 1.20 7.35 9.75
C HIS A 51 1.70 6.88 8.38
N ILE A 52 0.98 7.18 7.30
CA ILE A 52 1.39 6.82 5.93
C ILE A 52 2.74 7.45 5.59
N GLN A 53 3.57 6.67 4.90
CA GLN A 53 4.81 7.10 4.28
C GLN A 53 4.73 6.83 2.77
N PRO A 54 5.48 7.57 1.92
CA PRO A 54 5.56 7.29 0.49
C PRO A 54 5.88 5.81 0.19
N GLY A 55 5.12 5.22 -0.73
CA GLY A 55 5.26 3.82 -1.13
C GLY A 55 4.64 2.80 -0.17
N TRP A 56 3.84 3.23 0.81
CA TRP A 56 3.04 2.33 1.65
C TRP A 56 1.65 2.10 1.07
N LEU A 57 1.11 0.91 1.28
CA LEU A 57 -0.28 0.58 0.99
C LEU A 57 -1.17 0.98 2.17
N PHE A 58 -2.18 1.81 1.92
CA PHE A 58 -3.21 2.13 2.89
C PHE A 58 -4.37 1.15 2.77
N LEU A 59 -4.68 0.42 3.85
CA LEU A 59 -5.80 -0.51 3.90
C LEU A 59 -7.00 0.14 4.60
N ALA A 60 -7.98 0.59 3.81
CA ALA A 60 -9.20 1.20 4.31
C ALA A 60 -10.25 0.14 4.67
N CYS A 61 -10.42 -0.14 5.96
CA CYS A 61 -11.44 -1.07 6.46
C CYS A 61 -12.65 -0.35 7.06
N HIS A 62 -13.78 -1.04 7.13
CA HIS A 62 -14.91 -0.64 7.98
C HIS A 62 -14.66 -1.11 9.41
N GLY A 63 -14.56 -0.18 10.36
CA GLY A 63 -14.40 -0.49 11.78
C GLY A 63 -15.66 -0.12 12.57
N GLY A 64 -15.67 -0.42 13.88
CA GLY A 64 -16.85 -0.17 14.72
C GLY A 64 -17.21 1.30 14.97
N GLN A 65 -16.30 2.24 14.65
CA GLN A 65 -16.47 3.68 14.88
C GLN A 65 -16.49 4.50 13.58
N GLY A 66 -16.28 3.88 12.42
CA GLY A 66 -16.20 4.60 11.16
C GLY A 66 -15.58 3.79 10.02
N HIS A 67 -15.59 4.38 8.82
CA HIS A 67 -15.11 3.72 7.62
C HIS A 67 -13.80 4.36 7.14
N GLY A 68 -12.75 3.57 6.98
CA GLY A 68 -11.44 4.03 6.52
C GLY A 68 -11.43 4.78 5.17
N LEU A 69 -12.43 4.55 4.30
CA LEU A 69 -12.55 5.24 3.02
C LEU A 69 -12.75 6.74 3.17
N GLN A 70 -13.29 7.20 4.30
CA GLN A 70 -13.40 8.63 4.61
C GLN A 70 -12.03 9.33 4.68
N PHE A 71 -10.94 8.57 4.81
CA PHE A 71 -9.57 9.08 4.88
C PHE A 71 -8.75 8.85 3.60
N ALA A 72 -9.34 8.28 2.54
CA ALA A 72 -8.62 7.90 1.32
C ALA A 72 -7.93 9.10 0.63
N ALA A 73 -8.60 10.26 0.59
CA ALA A 73 -8.01 11.47 0.01
C ALA A 73 -6.81 11.97 0.81
N ALA A 74 -6.91 11.96 2.14
CA ALA A 74 -5.80 12.35 3.02
C ALA A 74 -4.64 11.35 2.98
N ALA A 75 -4.94 10.06 2.80
CA ALA A 75 -3.95 9.02 2.62
C ALA A 75 -3.14 9.24 1.34
N ARG A 76 -3.82 9.43 0.20
CA ARG A 76 -3.20 9.73 -1.10
C ARG A 76 -2.33 10.99 -1.08
N ALA A 77 -2.71 12.00 -0.30
CA ALA A 77 -1.91 13.22 -0.17
C ALA A 77 -0.60 13.02 0.63
N ARG A 78 -0.49 11.95 1.43
CA ARG A 78 0.68 11.66 2.29
C ARG A 78 1.65 10.67 1.67
N GLY A 79 1.20 9.82 0.75
CA GLY A 79 2.02 8.83 0.06
C GLY A 79 1.37 8.34 -1.22
#